data_AF-A0A2J8XE99-F1
#
_entry.id   AF-A0A2J8XE99-F1
#
_cell.length_a   1.000
_cell.length_b   1.000
_cell.length_c   1.000
_cell.angle_alpha   90.00
_cell.angle_beta   90.00
_cell.angle_gamma   90.00
#
_symmetry.space_group_name_H-M   'P 1'
#
loop_
_entity.id
_entity.type
_entity.pdbx_description
1 polymer ?
#
loop_
_entity_poly.entity_id
_entity_poly.type
_entity_poly.pdbx_seq_one_letter_code
_entity_poly.pdbx_strand_id
1 'polypeptide(L)'
;MVSKSDQLLIVVSILEGRHFPKRPKHMLVVEAKFDGEQLATDPVDHTDQPEFATELAWEIDRKALHQHRLQRTPIKLQCFALDPITSAKETIGYIVLDLRTAQETKQAPKWYQLLSNKYTKFKSEIQISIALETDTKAPVDSFKAKGAPPRDGKEISSKRCHILPIASYQAQQDVPSSSCAYSVSALDSAISLRTPASFW
;
A
#
# COMPACT_ATOMS: atom_id res chain seq x y z
N MET A 1 35.05 -6.57 6.29
CA MET A 1 34.31 -5.51 5.59
C MET A 1 33.32 -6.20 4.69
N VAL A 2 32.02 -6.08 4.95
CA VAL A 2 30.98 -6.51 4.02
C VAL A 2 30.86 -5.43 2.95
N SER A 3 31.11 -5.77 1.69
CA SER A 3 30.87 -4.89 0.55
C SER A 3 29.38 -4.67 0.41
N LYS A 4 28.93 -3.42 0.21
CA LYS A 4 27.49 -3.10 -0.01
C LYS A 4 26.87 -3.89 -1.18
N SER A 5 27.67 -4.37 -2.14
CA SER A 5 27.22 -5.21 -3.24
C SER A 5 26.80 -6.64 -2.85
N ASP A 6 27.03 -7.05 -1.59
CA ASP A 6 26.69 -8.38 -1.10
C ASP A 6 25.40 -8.43 -0.27
N GLN A 7 24.74 -7.28 -0.10
CA GLN A 7 23.50 -7.15 0.66
C GLN A 7 22.28 -7.38 -0.24
N LEU A 8 21.39 -8.25 0.22
CA LEU A 8 20.15 -8.64 -0.45
C LEU A 8 18.97 -8.36 0.47
N LEU A 9 17.79 -8.24 -0.11
CA LEU A 9 16.51 -8.12 0.57
C LEU A 9 15.66 -9.35 0.24
N ILE A 10 15.23 -10.06 1.26
CA ILE A 10 14.15 -11.05 1.12
C ILE A 10 12.85 -10.28 1.20
N VAL A 11 12.11 -10.20 0.10
CA VAL A 11 10.83 -9.50 0.03
C VAL A 11 9.70 -10.51 -0.02
N VAL A 12 8.79 -10.44 0.96
CA VAL A 12 7.56 -11.21 1.02
C VAL A 12 6.38 -10.26 0.83
N SER A 13 5.77 -10.29 -0.35
CA SER A 13 4.59 -9.48 -0.66
C SER A 13 3.33 -10.27 -0.30
N ILE A 14 2.57 -9.77 0.67
CA ILE A 14 1.30 -10.31 1.13
C ILE A 14 0.21 -9.49 0.45
N LEU A 15 -0.48 -10.09 -0.51
CA LEU A 15 -1.42 -9.38 -1.38
C LEU A 15 -2.83 -9.41 -0.80
N GLU A 16 -3.56 -10.49 -1.05
CA GLU A 16 -4.97 -10.62 -0.70
C GLU A 16 -5.25 -11.99 -0.05
N GLY A 17 -6.28 -12.04 0.77
CA GLY A 17 -6.85 -13.27 1.29
C GLY A 17 -8.12 -13.67 0.53
N ARG A 18 -8.52 -14.93 0.67
CA ARG A 18 -9.84 -15.40 0.23
C ARG A 18 -10.38 -16.50 1.14
N HIS A 19 -11.68 -16.72 1.08
CA HIS A 19 -12.40 -17.69 1.91
C HIS A 19 -12.23 -17.44 3.42
N PHE A 20 -12.20 -16.18 3.84
CA PHE A 20 -12.27 -15.82 5.26
C PHE A 20 -13.73 -15.67 5.72
N PRO A 21 -14.04 -15.98 6.99
CA PRO A 21 -15.36 -15.65 7.55
C PRO A 21 -15.46 -14.15 7.84
N LYS A 22 -16.54 -13.48 7.41
CA LYS A 22 -16.74 -12.06 7.69
C LYS A 22 -16.89 -11.80 9.20
N ARG A 23 -15.98 -11.05 9.81
CA ARG A 23 -16.03 -10.65 11.23
C ARG A 23 -15.87 -9.13 11.36
N PRO A 24 -16.93 -8.33 11.19
CA PRO A 24 -16.82 -6.87 11.15
C PRO A 24 -16.32 -6.22 12.46
N LYS A 25 -16.27 -6.97 13.56
CA LYS A 25 -15.74 -6.51 14.85
C LYS A 25 -14.24 -6.78 15.03
N HIS A 26 -13.60 -7.42 14.05
CA HIS A 26 -12.19 -7.82 14.13
C HIS A 26 -11.45 -7.30 12.91
N MET A 27 -10.14 -7.16 13.06
CA MET A 27 -9.19 -6.85 12.00
C MET A 27 -8.24 -8.04 11.84
N LEU A 28 -7.59 -8.15 10.68
CA LEU A 28 -6.58 -9.14 10.38
C LEU A 28 -5.20 -8.50 10.40
N VAL A 29 -4.27 -9.18 11.05
CA VAL A 29 -2.85 -8.82 11.07
C VAL A 29 -2.06 -10.06 10.71
N VAL A 30 -1.11 -9.94 9.79
CA VAL A 30 -0.17 -11.01 9.46
C VAL A 30 1.19 -10.61 9.99
N GLU A 31 1.78 -11.47 10.82
CA GLU A 31 3.16 -11.31 11.26
C GLU A 31 4.02 -12.36 10.59
N ALA A 32 5.17 -11.95 10.09
CA ALA A 32 6.17 -12.83 9.55
C ALA A 32 7.41 -12.81 10.43
N LYS A 33 7.92 -14.00 10.74
CA LYS A 33 9.14 -14.17 11.52
C LYS A 33 10.19 -14.90 10.68
N PHE A 34 11.37 -14.30 10.59
CA PHE A 34 12.54 -14.85 9.92
C PHE A 34 13.79 -14.54 10.75
N ASP A 35 14.64 -15.55 10.97
CA ASP A 35 15.89 -15.46 11.74
C ASP A 35 15.83 -14.75 13.10
N GLY A 36 14.67 -14.79 13.76
CA GLY A 36 14.45 -14.12 15.05
C GLY A 36 13.86 -12.71 14.93
N GLU A 37 13.93 -12.10 13.75
CA GLU A 37 13.29 -10.82 13.43
C GLU A 37 11.82 -11.01 13.05
N GLN A 38 10.96 -10.14 13.55
CA GLN A 38 9.52 -10.19 13.33
C GLN A 38 9.03 -8.89 12.72
N LEU A 39 8.35 -8.99 11.58
CA LEU A 39 7.69 -7.90 10.90
C LEU A 39 6.18 -8.17 10.88
N ALA A 40 5.38 -7.12 10.87
CA ALA A 40 3.92 -7.21 10.88
C ALA A 40 3.32 -6.33 9.79
N THR A 41 2.18 -6.75 9.24
CA THR A 41 1.35 -5.90 8.40
C THR A 41 0.53 -4.94 9.25
N ASP A 42 0.02 -3.88 8.62
CA ASP A 42 -1.01 -3.06 9.24
C ASP A 42 -2.31 -3.87 9.45
N PRO A 43 -3.15 -3.49 10.43
CA PRO A 43 -4.45 -4.11 10.62
C PRO A 43 -5.40 -3.79 9.46
N VAL A 44 -6.00 -4.84 8.89
CA VAL A 44 -6.96 -4.75 7.77
C VAL A 44 -8.33 -5.26 8.21
N ASP A 45 -9.41 -4.78 7.61
CA ASP A 45 -10.75 -5.27 7.91
C ASP A 45 -10.91 -6.78 7.68
N HIS A 46 -11.59 -7.45 8.61
CA HIS A 46 -11.85 -8.89 8.53
C HIS A 46 -13.07 -9.18 7.63
N THR A 47 -12.82 -9.10 6.32
CA THR A 47 -13.77 -9.43 5.24
C THR A 47 -13.56 -10.87 4.74
N ASP A 48 -14.34 -11.31 3.75
CA ASP A 48 -14.13 -12.60 3.08
C ASP A 48 -12.90 -12.62 2.16
N GLN A 49 -12.51 -11.45 1.67
CA GLN A 49 -11.34 -11.21 0.84
C GLN A 49 -10.56 -10.01 1.42
N PRO A 50 -9.75 -10.22 2.48
CA PRO A 50 -8.99 -9.13 3.09
C PRO A 50 -7.82 -8.72 2.18
N GLU A 51 -7.65 -7.41 1.97
CA GLU A 51 -6.57 -6.85 1.15
C GLU A 51 -5.44 -6.34 2.06
N PHE A 52 -4.31 -7.05 2.06
CA PHE A 52 -3.14 -6.67 2.85
C PHE A 52 -2.23 -5.70 2.10
N ALA A 53 -1.99 -5.97 0.81
CA ALA A 53 -1.15 -5.18 -0.08
C ALA A 53 0.16 -4.66 0.58
N THR A 54 0.81 -5.49 1.39
CA THR A 54 1.97 -5.12 2.22
C THR A 54 3.17 -5.97 1.87
N GLU A 55 4.36 -5.35 1.79
CA GLU A 55 5.62 -6.04 1.57
C GLU A 55 6.45 -6.03 2.85
N LEU A 56 6.88 -7.23 3.28
CA LEU A 56 7.76 -7.40 4.43
C LEU A 56 9.16 -7.75 3.91
N ALA A 57 10.16 -6.98 4.32
CA ALA A 57 11.52 -7.11 3.80
C ALA A 57 12.53 -7.33 4.92
N TRP A 58 13.40 -8.32 4.75
CA TRP A 58 14.55 -8.56 5.63
C TRP A 58 15.85 -8.38 4.87
N GLU A 59 16.79 -7.67 5.49
CA GLU A 59 18.15 -7.56 4.99
C GLU A 59 18.93 -8.84 5.28
N ILE A 60 19.66 -9.33 4.28
CA ILE A 60 20.45 -10.55 4.40
C ILE A 60 21.71 -10.50 3.55
N ASP A 61 22.81 -11.00 4.09
CA ASP A 61 24.04 -11.19 3.32
C ASP A 61 23.92 -12.35 2.32
N ARG A 62 24.56 -12.23 1.16
CA ARG A 62 24.64 -13.33 0.17
C ARG A 62 25.15 -14.65 0.76
N LYS A 63 26.10 -14.59 1.71
CA LYS A 63 26.65 -15.76 2.40
C LYS A 63 25.63 -16.37 3.38
N ALA A 64 24.96 -15.54 4.17
CA ALA A 64 23.92 -15.97 5.11
C ALA A 64 22.75 -16.60 4.34
N LEU A 65 22.30 -15.96 3.26
CA LEU A 65 21.25 -16.49 2.38
C LEU A 65 21.58 -17.91 1.89
N HIS A 66 22.83 -18.17 1.49
CA HIS A 66 23.25 -19.50 1.08
C HIS A 66 23.11 -20.53 2.21
N GLN A 67 23.49 -20.17 3.44
CA GLN A 67 23.33 -21.01 4.62
C GLN A 67 21.85 -21.28 4.93
N HIS A 68 21.00 -20.26 4.93
CA HIS A 68 19.57 -20.40 5.18
C HIS A 68 18.88 -21.28 4.12
N ARG A 69 19.32 -21.24 2.85
CA ARG A 69 18.83 -22.15 1.80
C ARG A 69 19.23 -23.60 2.04
N LEU A 70 20.46 -23.85 2.50
CA LEU A 70 20.95 -25.19 2.85
C LEU A 70 20.20 -25.76 4.07
N GLN A 71 19.99 -24.92 5.09
CA GLN A 71 19.30 -25.30 6.33
C GLN A 71 17.77 -25.31 6.20
N ARG A 72 17.23 -24.82 5.07
CA ARG A 72 15.80 -24.63 4.84
C ARG A 72 15.14 -23.81 5.96
N THR A 73 15.79 -22.72 6.35
CA THR A 73 15.26 -21.82 7.37
C THR A 73 13.90 -21.29 6.91
N PRO A 74 12.81 -21.58 7.64
CA PRO A 74 11.47 -21.16 7.25
C PRO A 74 11.24 -19.68 7.56
N ILE A 75 10.45 -19.02 6.72
CA ILE A 75 9.78 -17.78 7.07
C ILE A 75 8.38 -18.16 7.57
N LYS A 76 8.13 -17.98 8.86
CA LYS A 76 6.86 -18.34 9.47
C LYS A 76 5.93 -17.13 9.48
N LEU A 77 4.85 -17.20 8.72
CA LEU A 77 3.77 -16.23 8.77
C LEU A 77 2.71 -16.73 9.73
N GLN A 78 2.24 -15.86 10.61
CA GLN A 78 1.16 -16.13 11.54
C GLN A 78 0.08 -15.08 11.35
N CYS A 79 -1.13 -15.56 11.09
CA CYS A 79 -2.29 -14.72 10.87
C CYS A 79 -3.10 -14.62 12.16
N PHE A 80 -3.49 -13.41 12.51
CA PHE A 80 -4.20 -13.11 13.73
C PHE A 80 -5.45 -12.30 13.46
N ALA A 81 -6.49 -12.55 14.25
CA ALA A 81 -7.62 -11.64 14.37
C ALA A 81 -7.38 -10.73 15.58
N LEU A 82 -7.27 -9.44 15.31
CA LEU A 82 -7.15 -8.38 16.30
C LEU A 82 -8.55 -7.82 16.59
N ASP A 83 -8.94 -7.78 17.86
CA ASP A 83 -10.11 -7.00 18.28
C ASP A 83 -9.65 -5.56 18.57
N PRO A 84 -10.10 -4.54 17.81
CA PRO A 84 -9.65 -3.16 17.99
C PRO A 84 -10.12 -2.53 19.30
N ILE A 85 -11.13 -3.10 19.97
CA ILE A 85 -11.66 -2.57 21.23
C ILE A 85 -10.84 -3.07 22.41
N THR A 86 -10.54 -4.37 22.42
CA THR A 86 -9.83 -5.02 23.54
C THR A 86 -8.33 -5.14 23.30
N SER A 87 -7.86 -4.82 22.09
CA SER A 87 -6.50 -5.09 21.59
C SER A 87 -6.09 -6.56 21.73
N ALA A 88 -7.06 -7.47 21.89
CA ALA A 88 -6.81 -8.88 22.03
C ALA A 88 -6.44 -9.48 20.68
N LYS A 89 -5.34 -10.25 20.66
CA LYS A 89 -4.81 -10.86 19.45
C LYS A 89 -5.03 -12.37 19.48
N GLU A 90 -5.80 -12.84 18.52
CA GLU A 90 -6.26 -14.22 18.45
C GLU A 90 -5.58 -14.94 17.29
N THR A 91 -4.87 -16.05 17.54
CA THR A 91 -4.20 -16.78 16.45
C THR A 91 -5.20 -17.55 15.60
N ILE A 92 -5.25 -17.25 14.30
CA ILE A 92 -6.14 -17.93 13.36
C ILE A 92 -5.44 -19.12 12.71
N GLY A 93 -4.17 -18.96 12.35
CA GLY A 93 -3.40 -20.01 11.70
C GLY A 93 -2.04 -19.50 11.26
N TYR A 94 -1.30 -20.33 10.55
CA TYR A 94 0.05 -20.00 10.08
C TYR A 94 0.33 -20.54 8.69
N ILE A 95 1.29 -19.92 8.01
CA ILE A 95 1.84 -20.36 6.72
C ILE A 95 3.36 -20.44 6.89
N VAL A 96 3.98 -21.46 6.30
CA VAL A 96 5.44 -21.62 6.32
C VAL A 96 5.94 -21.48 4.89
N LEU A 97 6.78 -20.48 4.65
CA LEU A 97 7.45 -20.28 3.36
C LEU A 97 8.90 -20.75 3.45
N ASP A 98 9.39 -21.36 2.37
CA ASP A 98 10.77 -21.83 2.25
C ASP A 98 11.56 -20.85 1.37
N LEU A 99 12.69 -20.34 1.89
CA LEU A 99 13.61 -19.47 1.17
C LEU A 99 14.16 -20.06 -0.13
N ARG A 100 14.18 -21.39 -0.29
CA ARG A 100 14.62 -22.00 -1.56
C ARG A 100 13.73 -21.60 -2.73
N THR A 101 12.48 -21.22 -2.47
CA THR A 101 11.54 -20.74 -3.48
C THR A 101 11.80 -19.29 -3.87
N ALA A 102 12.48 -18.51 -3.03
CA ALA A 102 12.86 -17.13 -3.35
C ALA A 102 13.90 -17.12 -4.48
N GLN A 103 13.62 -16.36 -5.53
CA GLN A 103 14.53 -16.13 -6.64
C GLN A 103 14.65 -14.62 -6.89
N GLU A 104 15.73 -14.20 -7.53
CA GLU A 104 15.94 -12.80 -7.93
C GLU A 104 14.91 -12.35 -8.98
N THR A 105 14.31 -13.29 -9.71
CA THR A 105 13.20 -13.02 -10.61
C THR A 105 11.89 -12.95 -9.83
N LYS A 106 11.10 -11.89 -10.06
CA LYS A 106 9.75 -11.74 -9.50
C LYS A 106 8.91 -12.97 -9.84
N GLN A 107 8.61 -13.79 -8.84
CA GLN A 107 7.74 -14.94 -9.01
C GLN A 107 6.28 -14.52 -9.03
N ALA A 108 5.49 -15.25 -9.81
CA ALA A 108 4.04 -15.11 -9.77
C ALA A 108 3.53 -15.40 -8.34
N PRO A 109 2.65 -14.55 -7.78
CA PRO A 109 2.05 -14.78 -6.49
C PRO A 109 1.27 -16.09 -6.44
N LYS A 110 1.41 -16.85 -5.35
CA LYS A 110 0.79 -18.16 -5.14
C LYS A 110 -0.18 -18.11 -3.96
N TRP A 111 -1.26 -18.88 -4.05
CA TRP A 111 -2.20 -19.06 -2.97
C TRP A 111 -1.68 -20.09 -1.96
N TYR A 112 -1.58 -19.69 -0.70
CA TYR A 112 -1.19 -20.54 0.41
C TYR A 112 -2.35 -20.71 1.38
N GLN A 113 -2.72 -21.95 1.68
CA GLN A 113 -3.75 -22.24 2.67
C GLN A 113 -3.23 -22.03 4.09
N LEU A 114 -4.04 -21.41 4.94
CA LEU A 114 -3.76 -21.30 6.36
C LEU A 114 -3.70 -22.70 7.01
N LEU A 115 -2.58 -23.03 7.62
CA LEU A 115 -2.40 -24.23 8.41
C LEU A 115 -2.92 -23.99 9.83
N SER A 116 -3.42 -25.06 10.45
CA SER A 116 -4.06 -25.01 11.78
C SER A 116 -5.15 -23.93 11.85
N ASN A 117 -5.94 -23.80 10.77
CA ASN A 117 -6.97 -22.78 10.67
C ASN A 117 -8.02 -22.97 11.77
N LYS A 118 -8.19 -21.95 12.63
CA LYS A 118 -9.25 -21.89 13.63
C LYS A 118 -10.64 -21.94 13.00
N TYR A 119 -10.78 -21.40 11.79
CA TYR A 119 -12.02 -21.43 11.02
C TYR A 119 -12.15 -22.77 10.29
N THR A 120 -12.48 -23.83 11.02
CA THR A 120 -12.52 -25.21 10.48
C THR A 120 -13.44 -25.42 9.28
N LYS A 121 -14.46 -24.57 9.12
CA LYS A 121 -15.40 -24.60 7.99
C LYS A 121 -14.88 -23.86 6.74
N PHE A 122 -13.83 -23.07 6.88
CA PHE A 122 -13.33 -22.18 5.84
C PHE A 122 -11.93 -22.62 5.42
N LYS A 123 -11.71 -22.75 4.11
CA LYS A 123 -10.39 -23.00 3.53
C LYS A 123 -9.71 -21.66 3.23
N SER A 124 -9.45 -20.89 4.28
CA SER A 124 -8.86 -19.56 4.16
C SER A 124 -7.47 -19.67 3.54
N GLU A 125 -7.23 -18.86 2.51
CA GLU A 125 -5.98 -18.83 1.74
C GLU A 125 -5.51 -17.39 1.59
N ILE A 126 -4.19 -17.20 1.53
CA ILE A 126 -3.57 -15.89 1.31
C ILE A 126 -2.65 -15.98 0.09
N GLN A 127 -2.76 -15.01 -0.81
CA GLN A 127 -1.89 -14.86 -1.96
C GLN A 127 -0.60 -14.17 -1.56
N ILE A 128 0.52 -14.86 -1.77
CA ILE A 128 1.84 -14.40 -1.33
C ILE A 128 2.83 -14.61 -2.47
N SER A 129 3.71 -13.63 -2.69
CA SER A 129 4.92 -13.77 -3.50
C SER A 129 6.16 -13.59 -2.64
N ILE A 130 7.22 -14.32 -2.99
CA ILE A 130 8.54 -14.20 -2.38
C ILE A 130 9.58 -13.92 -3.46
N ALA A 131 10.39 -12.90 -3.25
CA ALA A 131 11.44 -12.47 -4.18
C ALA A 131 12.72 -12.12 -3.41
N LEU A 132 13.84 -12.17 -4.11
CA LEU A 132 15.11 -11.63 -3.64
C LEU A 132 15.41 -10.38 -4.44
N GLU A 133 15.65 -9.27 -3.75
CA GLU A 133 16.06 -8.02 -4.39
C GLU A 133 17.49 -7.69 -3.97
N THR A 134 18.26 -7.06 -4.85
CA THR A 134 19.55 -6.47 -4.46
C THR A 134 19.30 -5.09 -3.90
N ASP A 135 19.87 -4.74 -2.74
CA ASP A 135 19.86 -3.36 -2.24
C ASP A 135 20.85 -2.49 -3.04
N THR A 136 20.65 -2.44 -4.35
CA THR A 136 21.27 -1.42 -5.18
C THR A 136 20.28 -0.28 -5.16
N LYS A 137 20.49 0.70 -4.26
CA LYS A 137 19.90 2.03 -4.46
C LYS A 137 20.13 2.36 -5.92
N ALA A 138 19.05 2.53 -6.69
CA ALA A 138 19.14 3.05 -8.05
C ALA A 138 20.13 4.21 -7.98
N PRO A 139 21.19 4.24 -8.81
CA PRO A 139 22.14 5.34 -8.76
C PRO A 139 21.27 6.58 -8.87
N VAL A 140 21.29 7.40 -7.81
CA VAL A 140 20.78 8.76 -7.91
C VAL A 140 21.57 9.31 -9.07
N ASP A 141 20.93 9.41 -10.23
CA ASP A 141 21.46 10.13 -11.36
C ASP A 141 21.70 11.51 -10.78
N SER A 142 22.96 11.73 -10.39
CA SER A 142 23.47 13.01 -9.97
C SER A 142 23.18 13.87 -11.18
N PHE A 143 22.09 14.62 -11.09
CA PHE A 143 21.69 15.59 -12.08
C PHE A 143 22.83 16.59 -12.15
N LYS A 144 23.83 16.27 -12.98
CA LYS A 144 24.84 17.21 -13.42
C LYS A 144 24.07 18.14 -14.34
N ALA A 145 23.58 19.24 -13.76
CA ALA A 145 23.27 20.41 -14.53
C ALA A 145 24.46 20.66 -15.47
N LYS A 146 24.25 20.53 -16.79
CA LYS A 146 25.22 20.97 -17.78
C LYS A 146 25.56 22.42 -17.43
N GLY A 147 26.84 22.69 -17.22
CA GLY A 147 27.32 24.01 -16.82
C GLY A 147 26.69 25.09 -17.68
N ALA A 148 26.10 26.09 -17.03
CA ALA A 148 25.69 27.29 -17.71
C ALA A 148 26.94 27.94 -18.35
N PRO A 149 26.85 28.45 -19.58
CA PRO A 149 27.93 29.22 -20.18
C PRO A 149 28.31 30.40 -19.24
N PRO A 150 29.61 30.72 -19.07
CA PRO A 150 30.01 31.89 -18.32
C PRO A 150 29.34 33.14 -18.91
N ARG A 151 28.55 33.85 -18.10
CA ARG A 151 28.07 35.18 -18.47
C ARG A 151 29.17 36.18 -18.17
N ASP A 152 29.84 36.65 -19.21
CA ASP A 152 30.72 37.81 -19.11
C ASP A 152 29.91 39.02 -18.65
N GLY A 153 30.33 39.58 -17.51
CA GLY A 153 29.79 40.81 -16.96
C GLY A 153 30.17 42.00 -17.86
N LYS A 154 29.16 42.75 -18.28
CA LYS A 154 29.32 44.18 -18.55
C LYS A 154 28.31 44.94 -17.71
N GLU A 155 28.84 45.62 -16.70
CA GLU A 155 28.19 46.74 -16.05
C GLU A 155 27.77 47.78 -17.09
N ILE A 156 26.50 48.15 -17.09
CA ILE A 156 26.07 49.43 -17.65
C ILE A 156 25.27 50.16 -16.58
N SER A 157 26.01 51.08 -15.97
CA SER A 157 25.64 52.26 -15.20
C SER A 157 24.18 52.72 -15.31
N SER A 158 23.54 52.76 -14.14
CA SER A 158 22.81 53.91 -13.57
C SER A 158 22.03 54.81 -14.53
N LYS A 159 20.69 54.84 -14.38
CA LYS A 159 19.98 56.06 -13.94
C LYS A 159 18.74 55.74 -13.09
N ARG A 160 18.79 56.32 -11.90
CA ARG A 160 17.75 56.66 -10.92
C ARG A 160 16.39 57.02 -11.51
N CYS A 161 15.31 56.53 -10.89
CA CYS A 161 14.02 57.24 -10.67
C CYS A 161 13.23 56.47 -9.58
N HIS A 162 13.29 56.91 -8.33
CA HIS A 162 12.26 57.70 -7.63
C HIS A 162 10.99 56.91 -7.27
N ILE A 163 10.79 56.77 -5.96
CA ILE A 163 9.67 56.09 -5.30
C ILE A 163 8.55 57.11 -5.01
N LEU A 164 7.31 56.61 -5.08
CA LEU A 164 6.05 56.97 -4.38
C LEU A 164 4.98 57.69 -5.23
N PRO A 165 3.68 57.60 -4.87
CA PRO A 165 3.01 56.71 -3.90
C PRO A 165 1.78 55.97 -4.47
N ILE A 166 1.25 55.09 -3.61
CA ILE A 166 -0.04 54.40 -3.71
C ILE A 166 -1.18 55.42 -3.89
N ALA A 167 -2.01 55.21 -4.91
CA ALA A 167 -3.34 55.80 -5.01
C ALA A 167 -4.34 54.68 -5.31
N SER A 168 -5.21 54.44 -4.33
CA SER A 168 -6.44 53.67 -4.43
C SER A 168 -7.35 54.19 -5.52
N TYR A 169 -7.87 53.31 -6.38
CA TYR A 169 -9.12 53.59 -7.11
C TYR A 169 -9.90 52.30 -7.35
N GLN A 170 -11.13 52.30 -6.85
CA GLN A 170 -12.16 51.27 -6.98
C GLN A 170 -12.94 51.40 -8.29
N ALA A 171 -13.81 50.41 -8.50
CA ALA A 171 -15.02 50.39 -9.34
C ALA A 171 -14.80 49.91 -10.79
N GLN A 172 -15.72 49.20 -11.43
CA GLN A 172 -16.86 48.35 -11.05
C GLN A 172 -17.27 47.64 -12.36
N GLN A 173 -17.80 46.42 -12.22
CA GLN A 173 -18.68 45.64 -13.11
C GLN A 173 -18.97 46.12 -14.54
N ASP A 174 -18.84 45.20 -15.50
CA ASP A 174 -19.88 44.95 -16.50
C ASP A 174 -19.86 43.49 -17.00
N VAL A 175 -21.04 42.86 -16.86
CA VAL A 175 -21.51 41.58 -17.45
C VAL A 175 -21.82 41.84 -18.96
N PRO A 176 -22.06 40.87 -19.89
CA PRO A 176 -22.90 39.68 -19.68
C PRO A 176 -22.62 38.41 -20.52
N SER A 177 -23.33 37.34 -20.12
CA SER A 177 -24.05 36.35 -20.94
C SER A 177 -23.33 35.53 -22.02
N SER A 178 -23.30 34.21 -21.80
CA SER A 178 -24.06 33.34 -22.70
C SER A 178 -24.55 32.09 -21.98
N SER A 179 -25.87 31.96 -22.02
CA SER A 179 -26.70 30.87 -21.54
C SER A 179 -26.74 29.74 -22.56
N CYS A 180 -26.77 28.49 -22.09
CA CYS A 180 -27.77 27.53 -22.55
C CYS A 180 -28.25 26.73 -21.35
N ALA A 181 -29.34 27.24 -20.77
CA ALA A 181 -30.28 26.46 -19.97
C ALA A 181 -31.02 25.44 -20.84
N TYR A 182 -31.61 24.44 -20.19
CA TYR A 182 -32.93 23.79 -20.41
C TYR A 182 -32.77 22.37 -19.82
N SER A 183 -33.63 21.86 -18.94
CA SER A 183 -34.83 22.36 -18.28
C SER A 183 -35.15 21.35 -17.16
N VAL A 184 -35.63 21.85 -16.02
CA VAL A 184 -36.18 21.09 -14.90
C VAL A 184 -37.70 21.30 -14.92
N SER A 185 -38.49 20.27 -14.61
CA SER A 185 -39.84 20.42 -14.05
C SER A 185 -40.14 19.11 -13.29
N ALA A 186 -39.96 19.04 -11.97
CA ALA A 186 -40.77 19.62 -10.89
C ALA A 186 -42.19 19.04 -10.77
N LEU A 187 -42.39 18.33 -9.64
CA LEU A 187 -43.59 18.28 -8.78
C LEU A 187 -44.87 17.66 -9.41
N ASP A 188 -45.75 16.97 -8.70
CA ASP A 188 -46.21 17.13 -7.34
C ASP A 188 -46.93 15.84 -6.87
N SER A 189 -47.02 15.68 -5.55
CA SER A 189 -47.97 14.90 -4.74
C SER A 189 -49.04 14.01 -5.40
N ALA A 190 -49.24 12.80 -4.86
CA ALA A 190 -50.53 12.37 -4.31
C ALA A 190 -50.51 10.96 -3.70
N ILE A 191 -50.93 10.93 -2.43
CA ILE A 191 -51.62 9.89 -1.67
C ILE A 191 -52.43 8.88 -2.51
N SER A 192 -52.32 7.57 -2.22
CA SER A 192 -53.49 6.72 -2.01
C SER A 192 -53.17 5.41 -1.29
N LEU A 193 -54.02 5.10 -0.32
CA LEU A 193 -54.08 3.91 0.50
C LEU A 193 -54.56 2.67 -0.28
N ARG A 194 -54.32 1.50 0.34
CA ARG A 194 -55.25 0.37 0.53
C ARG A 194 -54.85 -0.97 -0.15
N THR A 195 -54.47 -1.90 0.73
CA THR A 195 -54.49 -3.38 0.79
C THR A 195 -55.64 -4.12 0.05
N PRO A 196 -55.78 -5.47 0.14
CA PRO A 196 -54.83 -6.60 -0.02
C PRO A 196 -55.42 -7.70 -0.96
N ALA A 197 -54.68 -8.77 -1.31
CA ALA A 197 -55.28 -10.10 -1.59
C ALA A 197 -54.24 -11.22 -1.68
N SER A 198 -54.42 -12.21 -0.81
CA SER A 198 -53.92 -13.59 -0.85
C SER A 198 -54.60 -14.42 -1.94
N PHE A 199 -53.91 -15.46 -2.45
CA PHE A 199 -54.41 -16.69 -3.13
C PHE A 199 -53.15 -17.42 -3.69
N TRP A 200 -52.82 -18.69 -3.48
CA TRP A 200 -53.43 -19.91 -2.90
C TRP A 200 -52.36 -20.65 -2.09
#